data_AF-A0A1B9F2C9-F1
#
_entry.id   AF-A0A1B9F2C9-F1
#
_cell.length_a   1.000
_cell.length_b   1.000
_cell.length_c   1.000
_cell.angle_alpha   90.00
_cell.angle_beta   90.00
_cell.angle_gamma   90.00
#
_symmetry.space_group_name_H-M   'P 1'
#
loop_
_entity.id
_entity.type
_entity.pdbx_description
1 polymer ?
#
loop_
_entity_poly.entity_id
_entity_poly.type
_entity_poly.pdbx_seq_one_letter_code
_entity_poly.pdbx_strand_id
1 'polypeptide(L)'
;MISTPSDLAKFARLLLDGKLLAPEQLTEMRKTVDAPLMPGWLYGLGLFSIPLSCGGEYWGHGGDIDGYETRGGATDDGRSVGLAVTALPGTFSDAEKAAKAVVSATDTAFRSA
;
A
#
# COMPACT_ATOMS: atom_id res chain seq x y z
N MET A 1 -15.07 0.54 1.74
CA MET A 1 -15.13 0.84 3.20
C MET A 1 -14.86 2.33 3.40
N ILE A 2 -15.25 2.91 4.54
CA ILE A 2 -14.87 4.28 4.95
C ILE A 2 -13.98 4.15 6.19
N SER A 3 -12.87 4.88 6.22
CA SER A 3 -11.89 4.86 7.32
C SER A 3 -11.03 6.13 7.31
N THR A 4 -10.05 6.23 8.20
CA THR A 4 -9.03 7.29 8.22
C THR A 4 -7.66 6.74 7.84
N PRO A 5 -6.74 7.57 7.31
CA PRO A 5 -5.37 7.12 7.00
C PRO A 5 -4.65 6.49 8.21
N SER A 6 -4.84 7.05 9.41
CA SER A 6 -4.25 6.52 10.65
C SER A 6 -4.79 5.15 11.03
N ASP A 7 -6.10 4.90 10.85
CA ASP A 7 -6.69 3.60 11.15
C ASP A 7 -6.23 2.53 10.16
N LEU A 8 -6.11 2.87 8.88
CA LEU A 8 -5.60 1.95 7.86
C LEU A 8 -4.12 1.61 8.09
N ALA A 9 -3.28 2.60 8.43
CA ALA A 9 -1.88 2.36 8.77
C ALA A 9 -1.73 1.45 10.02
N LYS A 10 -2.59 1.67 11.02
CA LYS A 10 -2.63 0.82 12.23
C LYS A 10 -3.10 -0.60 11.91
N PHE A 11 -4.15 -0.75 11.11
CA PHE A 11 -4.64 -2.06 10.67
C PHE A 11 -3.55 -2.84 9.92
N ALA A 12 -2.90 -2.22 8.93
CA ALA A 12 -1.82 -2.84 8.18
C ALA A 12 -0.68 -3.28 9.09
N ARG A 13 -0.26 -2.42 10.03
CA ARG A 13 0.78 -2.75 11.02
C ARG A 13 0.39 -3.97 11.85
N LEU A 14 -0.81 -3.99 12.44
CA LEU A 14 -1.28 -5.09 13.29
C LEU A 14 -1.47 -6.40 12.52
N LEU A 15 -1.92 -6.32 11.26
CA LEU A 15 -2.03 -7.47 10.38
C LEU A 15 -0.66 -8.10 10.12
N LEU A 16 0.31 -7.30 9.68
CA LEU A 16 1.65 -7.80 9.33
C LEU A 16 2.48 -8.23 10.55
N ASP A 17 2.20 -7.69 11.74
CA ASP A 17 2.73 -8.18 13.01
C ASP A 17 2.15 -9.54 13.46
N GLY A 18 1.22 -10.11 12.69
CA GLY A 18 0.54 -11.36 13.07
C GLY A 18 -0.36 -11.21 14.30
N LYS A 19 -0.86 -9.99 14.59
CA LYS A 19 -1.76 -9.75 15.73
C LYS A 19 -3.22 -10.01 15.41
N LEU A 20 -3.57 -10.13 14.12
CA LEU A 20 -4.95 -10.27 13.66
C LEU A 20 -5.28 -11.66 13.10
N LEU A 21 -4.26 -12.39 12.64
CA LEU A 21 -4.43 -13.70 11.99
C LEU A 21 -3.45 -14.71 12.58
N ALA A 22 -3.82 -16.00 12.49
CA ALA A 22 -2.87 -17.07 12.77
C ALA A 22 -1.69 -17.02 11.79
N PRO A 23 -0.48 -17.47 12.19
CA PRO A 23 0.71 -17.42 11.35
C PRO A 23 0.51 -18.06 9.96
N GLU A 24 -0.21 -19.18 9.90
CA GLU A 24 -0.47 -19.91 8.66
C GLU A 24 -1.33 -19.08 7.69
N GLN A 25 -2.30 -18.33 8.21
CA GLN A 25 -3.18 -17.47 7.40
C GLN A 25 -2.43 -16.25 6.85
N LEU A 26 -1.58 -15.61 7.67
CA LEU A 26 -0.74 -14.50 7.20
C LEU A 26 0.28 -14.99 6.15
N THR A 27 0.79 -16.21 6.32
CA THR A 27 1.68 -16.83 5.33
C THR A 27 0.97 -17.01 3.99
N GLU A 28 -0.27 -17.50 3.98
CA GLU A 28 -1.05 -17.61 2.74
C GLU A 28 -1.38 -16.23 2.13
N MET A 29 -1.67 -15.20 2.94
CA MET A 29 -1.85 -13.84 2.42
C MET A 29 -0.62 -13.27 1.70
N ARG A 30 0.58 -13.64 2.18
CA ARG A 30 1.87 -13.21 1.59
C ARG A 30 2.38 -14.13 0.49
N LYS A 31 1.66 -15.21 0.16
CA LYS A 31 2.02 -16.05 -0.98
C LYS A 31 1.60 -15.34 -2.27
N THR A 32 2.58 -14.81 -2.99
CA THR A 32 2.32 -13.93 -4.12
C THR A 32 2.46 -14.60 -5.49
N VAL A 33 1.85 -13.96 -6.49
CA VAL A 33 2.11 -14.14 -7.91
C VAL A 33 2.51 -12.79 -8.54
N ASP A 34 3.01 -12.81 -9.78
CA ASP A 34 3.32 -11.59 -10.51
C ASP A 34 2.08 -10.72 -10.74
N ALA A 35 2.21 -9.41 -10.49
CA ALA A 35 1.15 -8.44 -10.74
C ALA A 35 1.67 -7.36 -11.71
N PRO A 36 1.28 -7.41 -13.01
CA PRO A 36 1.84 -6.54 -14.04
C PRO A 36 1.24 -5.12 -14.04
N LEU A 37 1.08 -4.51 -12.86
CA LEU A 37 0.67 -3.11 -12.70
C LEU A 37 1.88 -2.18 -12.78
N MET A 38 2.97 -2.53 -12.09
CA MET A 38 4.25 -1.83 -12.13
C MET A 38 5.40 -2.81 -11.93
N PRO A 39 6.64 -2.44 -12.34
CA PRO A 39 7.80 -3.31 -12.20
C PRO A 39 8.02 -3.78 -10.75
N GLY A 40 8.16 -5.09 -10.58
CA GLY A 40 8.45 -5.72 -9.28
C GLY A 40 7.26 -5.85 -8.32
N TRP A 41 6.06 -5.42 -8.72
CA TRP A 41 4.87 -5.60 -7.89
C TRP A 41 4.40 -7.05 -7.94
N LEU A 42 4.15 -7.60 -6.76
CA LEU A 42 3.61 -8.95 -6.59
C LEU A 42 2.29 -8.87 -5.82
N TYR A 43 1.38 -9.81 -6.04
CA TYR A 43 0.07 -9.81 -5.37
C TYR A 43 -0.23 -11.16 -4.73
N GLY A 44 -0.55 -11.14 -3.44
CA GLY A 44 -1.04 -12.26 -2.66
C GLY A 44 -2.55 -12.16 -2.42
N LEU A 45 -3.03 -12.74 -1.32
CA LEU A 45 -4.45 -12.69 -0.99
C LEU A 45 -4.79 -11.35 -0.33
N GLY A 46 -5.10 -10.34 -1.15
CA GLY A 46 -5.53 -9.03 -0.68
C GLY A 46 -4.39 -8.08 -0.29
N LEU A 47 -3.13 -8.44 -0.57
CA LEU A 47 -1.95 -7.62 -0.31
C LEU A 47 -1.04 -7.62 -1.53
N PHE A 48 -0.63 -6.42 -1.96
CA PHE A 48 0.54 -6.25 -2.80
C PHE A 48 1.81 -6.30 -1.95
N SER A 49 2.87 -6.92 -2.47
CA SER A 49 4.24 -6.58 -2.10
C SER A 49 4.76 -5.55 -3.10
N ILE A 50 5.27 -4.44 -2.58
CA ILE A 50 5.69 -3.28 -3.37
C ILE A 50 7.11 -2.89 -2.98
N PRO A 51 8.08 -2.94 -3.92
CA PRO A 51 9.47 -2.57 -3.62
C PRO A 51 9.57 -1.09 -3.29
N LEU A 52 10.36 -0.78 -2.26
CA LEU A 52 10.70 0.58 -1.86
C LEU A 52 12.03 1.00 -2.46
N SER A 53 12.10 2.24 -2.92
CA SER A 53 13.31 2.80 -3.50
C SER A 53 14.41 3.07 -2.47
N CYS A 54 14.09 3.08 -1.17
CA CYS A 54 15.06 3.08 -0.07
C CYS A 54 15.54 1.68 0.33
N GLY A 55 15.13 0.63 -0.40
CA GLY A 55 15.40 -0.77 -0.08
C GLY A 55 14.29 -1.42 0.74
N GLY A 56 14.16 -2.73 0.57
CA GLY A 56 13.06 -3.52 1.12
C GLY A 56 11.75 -3.33 0.32
N GLU A 57 10.65 -3.71 0.96
CA GLU A 57 9.30 -3.66 0.40
C GLU A 57 8.31 -3.29 1.51
N TYR A 58 7.14 -2.79 1.11
CA TYR A 58 5.98 -2.71 2.00
C TYR A 58 4.86 -3.62 1.48
N TRP A 59 4.03 -4.08 2.40
CA TRP A 59 2.84 -4.84 2.10
C TRP A 59 1.59 -4.01 2.36
N GLY A 60 0.66 -4.00 1.43
CA GLY A 60 -0.57 -3.20 1.56
C GLY A 60 -1.48 -3.32 0.35
N HIS A 61 -2.47 -2.45 0.28
CA HIS A 61 -3.38 -2.38 -0.86
C HIS A 61 -3.93 -0.96 -1.00
N GLY A 62 -3.97 -0.45 -2.23
CA GLY A 62 -4.60 0.84 -2.55
C GLY A 62 -6.09 0.74 -2.86
N GLY A 63 -6.76 1.84 -3.13
CA GLY A 63 -8.16 1.78 -3.53
C GLY A 63 -8.60 3.07 -4.18
N ASP A 64 -9.30 2.94 -5.29
CA ASP A 64 -9.68 4.04 -6.15
C ASP A 64 -11.22 4.02 -6.28
N ILE A 65 -11.86 5.12 -5.91
CA ILE A 65 -13.30 5.36 -6.03
C ILE A 65 -13.52 6.81 -6.43
N ASP A 66 -14.63 7.13 -7.07
CA ASP A 66 -14.92 8.51 -7.49
C ASP A 66 -14.75 9.50 -6.32
N GLY A 67 -13.81 10.43 -6.51
CA GLY A 67 -13.45 11.45 -5.52
C GLY A 67 -12.33 11.07 -4.54
N TYR A 68 -11.88 9.82 -4.48
CA TYR A 68 -10.84 9.36 -3.57
C TYR A 68 -9.91 8.28 -4.14
N GLU A 69 -8.61 8.48 -3.96
CA GLU A 69 -7.58 7.45 -4.13
C GLU A 69 -6.87 7.22 -2.79
N THR A 70 -6.56 5.97 -2.48
CA THR A 70 -5.86 5.59 -1.25
C THR A 70 -4.66 4.71 -1.56
N ARG A 71 -3.58 4.88 -0.80
CA ARG A 71 -2.39 4.02 -0.83
C ARG A 71 -1.88 3.85 0.60
N GLY A 72 -1.04 2.85 0.84
CA GLY A 72 -0.46 2.61 2.16
C GLY A 72 -0.32 1.14 2.49
N GLY A 73 0.20 0.89 3.68
CA GLY A 73 0.56 -0.45 4.13
C GLY A 73 1.53 -0.39 5.31
N ALA A 74 2.28 -1.47 5.49
CA ALA A 74 3.33 -1.55 6.49
C ALA A 74 4.53 -2.37 5.97
N THR A 75 5.69 -2.13 6.56
CA THR A 75 6.93 -2.87 6.30
C THR A 75 7.19 -3.86 7.44
N ASP A 76 8.03 -4.87 7.18
CA ASP A 76 8.41 -5.87 8.20
C ASP A 76 9.28 -5.28 9.33
N ASP A 77 9.93 -4.14 9.09
CA ASP A 77 10.67 -3.39 10.11
C ASP A 77 9.77 -2.44 10.94
N GLY A 78 8.46 -2.46 10.71
CA GLY A 78 7.46 -1.84 11.57
C GLY A 78 7.05 -0.41 11.22
N ARG A 79 7.51 0.14 10.09
CA ARG A 79 6.96 1.39 9.55
C ARG A 79 5.56 1.14 8.98
N SER A 80 4.67 2.12 9.09
CA SER A 80 3.35 2.06 8.45
C SER A 80 2.92 3.43 7.94
N VAL A 81 2.22 3.41 6.80
CA VAL A 81 1.76 4.60 6.09
C VAL A 81 0.32 4.39 5.67
N GLY A 82 -0.49 5.44 5.83
CA GLY A 82 -1.80 5.56 5.18
C GLY A 82 -1.84 6.89 4.45
N LEU A 83 -2.25 6.86 3.19
CA LEU A 83 -2.32 8.02 2.31
C LEU A 83 -3.70 8.06 1.66
N ALA A 84 -4.32 9.24 1.66
CA ALA A 84 -5.56 9.51 0.96
C ALA A 84 -5.41 10.77 0.09
N VAL A 85 -5.89 10.69 -1.14
CA VAL A 85 -5.96 11.77 -2.12
C VAL A 85 -7.43 12.02 -2.40
N THR A 86 -7.88 13.27 -2.33
CA THR A 86 -9.29 13.67 -2.54
C THR A 86 -9.60 13.95 -4.01
N ALA A 87 -9.09 13.10 -4.90
CA ALA A 87 -9.31 13.11 -6.34
C ALA A 87 -8.82 11.77 -6.93
N LEU A 88 -9.34 11.39 -8.10
CA LEU A 88 -8.74 10.30 -8.88
C LEU A 88 -7.61 10.85 -9.78
N PRO A 89 -6.64 10.02 -10.17
CA PRO A 89 -5.73 10.34 -11.27
C PRO A 89 -6.53 10.70 -12.52
N GLY A 90 -6.24 11.84 -13.15
CA GLY A 90 -6.99 12.31 -14.33
C GLY A 90 -8.04 13.38 -14.03
N THR A 91 -8.44 13.60 -12.77
CA THR A 91 -9.48 14.60 -12.44
C THR A 91 -9.02 16.04 -12.72
N PHE A 92 -7.78 16.38 -12.35
CA PHE A 92 -7.25 17.75 -12.45
C PHE A 92 -5.95 17.86 -13.28
N SER A 93 -5.37 16.73 -13.68
CA SER A 93 -4.09 16.66 -14.40
C SER A 93 -4.02 15.39 -15.22
N ASP A 94 -2.95 15.21 -15.99
CA ASP A 94 -2.67 13.94 -16.68
C ASP A 94 -2.73 12.74 -15.71
N ALA A 95 -3.43 11.69 -16.12
CA ALA A 95 -3.75 10.55 -15.26
C ALA A 95 -2.51 9.71 -14.94
N GLU A 96 -1.66 9.43 -15.93
CA GLU A 96 -0.46 8.63 -15.73
C GLU A 96 0.55 9.34 -14.82
N LYS A 97 0.77 10.64 -15.07
CA LYS A 97 1.63 11.47 -14.24
C LYS A 97 1.10 11.56 -12.80
N ALA A 98 -0.20 11.73 -12.62
CA ALA A 98 -0.82 11.78 -11.30
C ALA A 98 -0.66 10.45 -10.53
N ALA A 99 -0.96 9.32 -11.17
CA ALA A 99 -0.82 8.01 -10.55
C ALA A 99 0.63 7.75 -10.11
N LYS A 100 1.62 8.06 -10.97
CA LYS A 100 3.04 7.96 -10.61
C LYS A 100 3.43 8.88 -9.45
N ALA A 101 2.85 10.08 -9.37
CA ALA A 101 3.10 11.00 -8.28
C ALA A 101 2.58 10.46 -6.94
N VAL A 102 1.39 9.85 -6.92
CA VAL A 102 0.83 9.24 -5.70
C VAL A 102 1.67 8.03 -5.25
N VAL A 103 2.13 7.20 -6.19
CA VAL A 103 3.07 6.10 -5.90
C VAL A 103 4.37 6.65 -5.30
N SER A 104 4.96 7.68 -5.93
CA SER A 104 6.20 8.30 -5.45
C SER A 104 6.05 8.96 -4.08
N ALA A 105 4.91 9.59 -3.80
CA ALA A 105 4.59 10.15 -2.49
C ALA A 105 4.47 9.05 -1.42
N THR A 106 3.87 7.92 -1.78
CA THR A 106 3.75 6.75 -0.88
C THR A 106 5.12 6.16 -0.57
N ASP A 107 5.97 5.95 -1.58
CA ASP A 107 7.36 5.50 -1.40
C ASP A 107 8.15 6.45 -0.48
N THR A 108 8.01 7.75 -0.71
CA THR A 108 8.68 8.78 0.10
C THR A 108 8.22 8.74 1.55
N ALA A 109 6.93 8.52 1.81
CA ALA A 109 6.39 8.45 3.16
C ALA A 109 6.92 7.26 3.98
N PHE A 110 7.43 6.21 3.33
CA PHE A 110 8.09 5.10 4.02
C PHE A 110 9.56 5.39 4.36
N ARG A 111 10.20 6.41 3.77
CA ARG A 111 11.58 6.75 4.11
C ARG A 111 11.64 7.26 5.56
N SER A 112 12.61 6.78 6.33
CA SER A 112 12.86 7.28 7.68
C SER A 112 13.19 8.78 7.62
N ALA A 113 12.60 9.58 8.51
CA ALA A 113 13.01 10.96 8.75
C ALA A 113 14.40 11.03 9.40
#